data_AF-A0A935JVB1-F1
#
_entry.id   AF-A0A935JVB1-F1
#
_cell.length_a   1.000
_cell.length_b   1.000
_cell.length_c   1.000
_cell.angle_alpha   90.00
_cell.angle_beta   90.00
_cell.angle_gamma   90.00
#
_symmetry.space_group_name_H-M   'P 1'
#
loop_
_entity.id
_entity.type
_entity.pdbx_description
1 polymer ?
#
loop_
_entity_poly.entity_id
_entity_poly.type
_entity_poly.pdbx_seq_one_letter_code
_entity_poly.pdbx_strand_id
1 'polypeptide(L)'
;MTWRHSSRLLACRFPRPPYRLAGFLDHLGNVWTFSNFKGTVGQSDISGNFAVDRNQQPQMISANLVSKQLLMKDLGGFIGADTEVRPSTSPPANDRVLPAEPFSFEKLAAANADVQFRGEKIISNNTPLTNMTAHLFHY
;
A
#
# COMPACT_ATOMS: atom_id res chain seq x y z
N MET A 1 49.72 5.94 10.63
CA MET A 1 49.07 4.65 10.92
C MET A 1 47.57 4.79 10.73
N THR A 2 46.94 3.77 10.15
CA THR A 2 45.62 3.78 9.49
C THR A 2 44.45 3.72 10.46
N TRP A 3 43.47 4.61 10.30
CA TRP A 3 42.12 4.43 10.86
C TRP A 3 41.20 3.82 9.78
N ARG A 4 40.60 2.66 10.09
CA ARG A 4 39.67 1.94 9.21
C ARG A 4 38.26 2.16 9.73
N HIS A 5 37.43 2.94 9.05
CA HIS A 5 35.99 2.99 9.32
C HIS A 5 35.28 2.17 8.25
N SER A 6 34.61 1.09 8.67
CA SER A 6 33.78 0.25 7.81
C SER A 6 32.32 0.56 8.14
N SER A 7 31.75 1.56 7.48
CA SER A 7 30.33 1.87 7.60
C SER A 7 29.53 0.91 6.71
N ARG A 8 28.91 -0.11 7.30
CA ARG A 8 27.86 -0.89 6.64
C ARG A 8 26.56 -0.09 6.71
N LEU A 9 26.18 0.52 5.59
CA LEU A 9 24.86 1.11 5.41
C LEU A 9 23.82 -0.01 5.46
N LEU A 10 23.11 -0.14 6.58
CA LEU A 10 21.89 -0.95 6.65
C LEU A 10 20.79 -0.16 5.96
N ALA A 11 20.64 -0.38 4.65
CA ALA A 11 19.45 0.05 3.93
C ALA A 11 18.25 -0.72 4.50
N CYS A 12 17.48 -0.10 5.39
CA CYS A 12 16.17 -0.59 5.80
C CYS A 12 15.20 -0.50 4.62
N ARG A 13 15.29 -1.47 3.70
CA ARG A 13 14.23 -1.72 2.73
C ARG A 13 13.20 -2.58 3.46
N PHE A 14 12.06 -2.00 3.84
CA PHE A 14 10.95 -2.80 4.37
C PHE A 14 10.63 -3.89 3.34
N PRO A 15 10.78 -5.18 3.66
CA PRO A 15 10.59 -6.23 2.67
C PRO A 15 9.11 -6.23 2.28
N ARG A 16 8.82 -5.82 1.02
CA ARG A 16 7.48 -6.00 0.47
C ARG A 16 7.21 -7.49 0.36
N PRO A 17 6.02 -7.97 0.76
CA PRO A 17 5.68 -9.38 0.62
C PRO A 17 5.78 -9.78 -0.87
N PRO A 18 6.22 -11.03 -1.16
CA PRO A 18 6.26 -11.51 -2.53
C PRO A 18 4.85 -11.47 -3.13
N TYR A 19 4.72 -11.09 -4.39
CA TYR A 19 3.44 -11.02 -5.07
C TYR A 19 3.48 -11.68 -6.44
N ARG A 20 2.34 -12.24 -6.86
CA ARG A 20 2.13 -12.78 -8.21
C ARG A 20 0.70 -12.46 -8.58
N LEU A 21 0.48 -11.73 -9.67
CA LEU A 21 -0.84 -11.35 -10.15
C LEU A 21 -0.92 -11.65 -11.65
N ALA A 22 -2.05 -12.16 -12.10
CA ALA A 22 -2.35 -12.39 -13.51
C ALA A 22 -3.77 -11.91 -13.80
N GLY A 23 -3.96 -11.28 -14.95
CA GLY A 23 -5.22 -10.69 -15.38
C GLY A 23 -5.05 -9.94 -16.70
N PHE A 24 -6.04 -9.14 -17.08
CA PHE A 24 -6.01 -8.34 -18.30
C PHE A 24 -5.69 -6.90 -17.94
N LEU A 25 -4.53 -6.41 -18.38
CA LEU A 25 -4.14 -5.01 -18.22
C LEU A 25 -4.41 -4.28 -19.53
N ASP A 26 -5.24 -3.24 -19.47
CA ASP A 26 -5.55 -2.38 -20.60
C ASP A 26 -5.27 -0.91 -20.23
N HIS A 27 -5.06 -0.11 -21.26
CA HIS A 27 -4.79 1.32 -21.15
C HIS A 27 -5.45 2.07 -22.30
N LEU A 28 -6.47 2.85 -21.97
CA LEU A 28 -7.20 3.69 -22.91
C LEU A 28 -7.09 5.16 -22.50
N GLY A 29 -6.38 5.95 -23.30
CA GLY A 29 -6.16 7.37 -23.00
C GLY A 29 -5.36 7.55 -21.71
N ASN A 30 -6.00 8.07 -20.66
CA ASN A 30 -5.41 8.24 -19.33
C ASN A 30 -6.02 7.30 -18.28
N VAL A 31 -6.73 6.26 -18.73
CA VAL A 31 -7.37 5.27 -17.86
C VAL A 31 -6.60 3.96 -17.95
N TRP A 32 -6.14 3.47 -16.80
CA TRP A 32 -5.59 2.13 -16.65
C TRP A 32 -6.65 1.22 -16.04
N THR A 33 -6.84 0.03 -16.60
CA THR A 33 -7.72 -1.00 -16.04
C THR A 33 -6.98 -2.32 -15.92
N PHE A 34 -7.11 -2.96 -14.75
CA PHE A 34 -6.64 -4.32 -14.52
C PHE A 34 -7.84 -5.18 -14.14
N SER A 35 -8.31 -5.97 -15.10
CA SER A 35 -9.58 -6.70 -15.02
C SER A 35 -9.38 -8.19 -14.82
N ASN A 36 -10.34 -8.79 -14.12
CA ASN A 36 -10.40 -10.22 -13.83
C ASN A 36 -9.09 -10.77 -13.25
N PHE A 37 -8.38 -9.95 -12.48
CA PHE A 37 -7.08 -10.36 -11.96
C PHE A 37 -7.24 -11.33 -10.81
N LYS A 38 -6.25 -12.20 -10.65
CA LYS A 38 -6.12 -13.13 -9.53
C LYS A 38 -4.65 -13.28 -9.15
N GLY A 39 -4.40 -13.58 -7.89
CA GLY A 39 -3.07 -13.93 -7.45
C GLY A 39 -2.89 -13.85 -5.95
N THR A 40 -1.65 -13.63 -5.54
CA THR A 40 -1.24 -13.66 -4.14
C THR A 40 -0.37 -12.47 -3.78
N VAL A 41 -0.50 -12.04 -2.52
CA VAL A 41 0.37 -11.08 -1.86
C VAL A 41 0.78 -11.70 -0.52
N GLY A 42 2.05 -12.04 -0.37
CA GLY A 42 2.53 -12.79 0.79
C GLY A 42 1.83 -14.15 0.89
N GLN A 43 1.05 -14.34 1.94
CA GLN A 43 0.26 -15.55 2.20
C GLN A 43 -1.24 -15.34 1.93
N SER A 44 -1.60 -14.16 1.42
CA SER A 44 -2.97 -13.77 1.11
C SER A 44 -3.28 -13.99 -0.35
N ASP A 45 -4.49 -14.44 -0.67
CA ASP A 45 -5.02 -14.41 -2.03
C ASP A 45 -5.81 -13.11 -2.26
N ILE A 46 -5.81 -12.63 -3.50
CA ILE A 46 -6.59 -11.48 -3.91
C ILE A 46 -7.01 -11.61 -5.37
N SER A 47 -8.21 -11.15 -5.67
CA SER A 47 -8.72 -11.07 -7.03
C SER A 47 -9.72 -9.94 -7.20
N GLY A 48 -9.98 -9.55 -8.44
CA GLY A 48 -11.00 -8.55 -8.72
C GLY A 48 -10.69 -7.68 -9.93
N ASN A 49 -11.11 -6.43 -9.81
CA ASN A 49 -10.92 -5.39 -10.82
C ASN A 49 -10.37 -4.13 -10.16
N PHE A 50 -9.49 -3.43 -10.86
CA PHE A 50 -8.88 -2.18 -10.43
C PHE A 50 -8.81 -1.20 -11.61
N ALA A 51 -9.05 0.07 -11.36
CA ALA A 51 -8.89 1.12 -12.34
C ALA A 51 -8.31 2.41 -11.74
N VAL A 52 -7.56 3.14 -12.55
CA VAL A 52 -7.11 4.50 -12.26
C VAL A 52 -7.50 5.38 -13.43
N ASP A 53 -8.38 6.34 -13.18
CA ASP A 53 -8.81 7.36 -14.14
C ASP A 53 -8.13 8.68 -13.84
N ARG A 54 -7.14 9.03 -14.67
CA ARG A 54 -6.39 10.29 -14.56
C ARG A 54 -6.98 11.41 -15.42
N ASN A 55 -8.15 11.22 -16.02
CA ASN A 55 -8.90 12.32 -16.65
C ASN A 55 -9.62 13.17 -15.59
N GLN A 56 -9.80 12.65 -14.39
CA GLN A 56 -10.36 13.37 -13.24
C GLN A 56 -9.24 14.08 -12.46
N GLN A 57 -9.57 15.20 -11.82
CA GLN A 57 -8.68 15.95 -10.93
C GLN A 57 -9.42 16.26 -9.61
N PRO A 58 -9.01 15.66 -8.47
CA PRO A 58 -8.00 14.62 -8.31
C PRO A 58 -8.31 13.34 -9.12
N GLN A 59 -7.29 12.55 -9.46
CA GLN A 59 -7.50 11.28 -10.19
C GLN A 59 -8.42 10.35 -9.39
N MET A 60 -9.20 9.51 -10.07
CA MET A 60 -10.09 8.55 -9.41
C MET A 60 -9.50 7.15 -9.42
N ILE A 61 -9.44 6.51 -8.26
CA ILE A 61 -9.05 5.12 -8.10
C ILE A 61 -10.30 4.32 -7.75
N SER A 62 -10.59 3.26 -8.50
CA SER A 62 -11.71 2.36 -8.19
C SER A 62 -11.29 0.91 -8.16
N ALA A 63 -11.84 0.14 -7.21
CA ALA A 63 -11.56 -1.28 -7.14
C ALA A 63 -12.70 -2.09 -6.52
N ASN A 64 -12.88 -3.31 -7.04
CA ASN A 64 -13.76 -4.32 -6.46
C ASN A 64 -12.91 -5.56 -6.21
N LEU A 65 -12.65 -5.85 -4.94
CA LEU A 65 -11.64 -6.81 -4.49
C LEU A 65 -12.27 -7.92 -3.67
N VAL A 66 -11.83 -9.16 -3.88
CA VAL A 66 -12.23 -10.32 -3.08
C VAL A 66 -11.04 -11.16 -2.67
N SER A 67 -11.14 -11.76 -1.48
CA SER A 67 -10.12 -12.65 -0.92
C SER A 67 -10.78 -13.78 -0.13
N LYS A 68 -10.29 -15.01 -0.30
CA LYS A 68 -10.68 -16.15 0.54
C LYS A 68 -9.93 -16.11 1.87
N GLN A 69 -8.64 -15.85 1.82
CA GLN A 69 -7.78 -15.67 2.98
C GLN A 69 -6.94 -14.41 2.84
N LEU A 70 -7.13 -13.49 3.77
CA LEU A 70 -6.40 -12.26 3.89
C LEU A 70 -5.64 -12.21 5.21
N LEU A 71 -4.35 -11.93 5.19
CA LEU A 71 -3.58 -11.62 6.38
C LEU A 71 -3.35 -10.11 6.42
N MET A 72 -3.79 -9.44 7.50
CA MET A 72 -3.70 -7.99 7.61
C MET A 72 -2.24 -7.49 7.49
N LYS A 73 -1.27 -8.30 7.94
CA LYS A 73 0.17 -8.01 7.79
C LYS A 73 0.66 -7.94 6.33
N ASP A 74 -0.02 -8.59 5.40
CA ASP A 74 0.38 -8.62 3.98
C ASP A 74 -0.13 -7.37 3.23
N LEU A 75 -1.04 -6.61 3.83
CA LEU A 75 -1.63 -5.38 3.29
C LEU A 75 -0.86 -4.10 3.62
N GLY A 76 0.10 -4.16 4.56
CA GLY A 76 0.81 -3.00 5.10
C GLY A 76 1.68 -2.20 4.12
N GLY A 77 1.73 -2.58 2.83
CA GLY A 77 2.36 -1.79 1.77
C GLY A 77 1.46 -1.51 0.56
N PHE A 78 0.17 -1.86 0.65
CA PHE A 78 -0.81 -1.73 -0.43
C PHE A 78 -2.02 -0.89 -0.01
N ILE A 79 -2.42 -0.95 1.25
CA ILE A 79 -3.34 0.02 1.84
C ILE A 79 -2.47 1.20 2.28
N GLY A 80 -2.75 2.41 1.78
CA GLY A 80 -2.11 3.65 2.20
C GLY A 80 -2.33 4.02 3.68
N ALA A 81 -2.66 3.05 4.53
CA ALA A 81 -2.64 3.11 5.97
C ALA A 81 -1.22 2.97 6.50
N ASP A 82 -0.27 3.72 5.93
CA ASP A 82 0.84 4.28 6.69
C ASP A 82 0.26 5.34 7.66
N THR A 83 -0.70 4.95 8.51
CA THR A 83 -1.11 5.76 9.67
C THR A 83 -0.11 5.56 10.81
N GLU A 84 0.87 4.67 10.65
CA GLU A 84 2.11 4.71 11.40
C GLU A 84 3.28 4.97 10.44
N VAL A 85 3.48 6.25 10.11
CA VAL A 85 4.84 6.76 10.09
C VAL A 85 5.37 6.52 11.50
N ARG A 86 5.91 5.32 11.76
CA ARG A 86 6.78 5.14 12.92
C ARG A 86 7.91 6.13 12.68
N PRO A 87 8.06 7.17 13.53
CA PRO A 87 9.27 7.96 13.46
C PRO A 87 10.39 6.95 13.67
N SER A 88 11.28 6.83 12.69
CA SER A 88 12.53 6.11 12.83
C SER A 88 13.17 6.62 14.10
N THR A 89 13.05 5.87 15.19
CA THR A 89 13.58 6.25 16.49
C THR A 89 15.06 5.92 16.46
N SER A 90 15.82 6.83 15.87
CA SER A 90 17.21 7.09 16.21
C SER A 90 17.56 8.48 15.69
N PRO A 91 17.67 9.51 16.56
CA PRO A 91 18.25 10.78 16.12
C PRO A 91 19.74 10.55 15.86
N PRO A 92 20.27 10.86 14.66
CA PRO A 92 21.70 11.11 14.57
C PRO A 92 21.97 12.38 15.39
N ALA A 93 22.78 12.24 16.43
CA ALA A 93 23.32 13.38 17.14
C ALA A 93 24.08 14.24 16.13
N ASN A 94 23.64 15.50 16.01
CA ASN A 94 24.39 16.63 15.46
C ASN A 94 24.78 16.50 13.98
N ASP A 95 23.91 16.90 13.07
CA ASP A 95 24.04 18.20 12.41
C ASP A 95 22.77 18.47 11.60
N ARG A 96 22.47 19.75 11.46
CA ARG A 96 21.19 20.33 11.00
C ARG A 96 20.69 19.78 9.66
N VAL A 97 19.69 18.89 9.66
CA VAL A 97 18.96 18.45 8.43
C VAL A 97 17.49 18.10 8.71
N LEU A 98 16.79 18.89 9.51
CA LEU A 98 15.32 18.83 9.52
C LEU A 98 14.80 19.91 8.56
N PRO A 99 14.05 19.56 7.51
CA PRO A 99 13.31 20.55 6.74
C PRO A 99 12.41 21.31 7.72
N ALA A 100 12.48 22.65 7.69
CA ALA A 100 11.58 23.54 8.43
C ALA A 100 10.21 23.67 7.75
N GLU A 101 9.89 22.80 6.78
CA GLU A 101 8.61 22.79 6.11
C GLU A 101 7.64 21.90 6.88
N PRO A 102 6.47 22.41 7.30
CA PRO A 102 5.42 21.57 7.83
C PRO A 102 5.07 20.52 6.77
N PHE A 103 4.92 19.28 7.21
CA PHE A 103 4.53 18.17 6.35
C PHE A 103 3.23 18.52 5.63
N SER A 104 3.30 18.88 4.34
CA SER A 104 2.14 19.33 3.59
C SER A 104 1.12 18.20 3.45
N PHE A 105 -0.01 18.35 4.12
CA PHE A 105 -1.21 17.53 3.94
C PHE A 105 -1.71 17.48 2.47
N GLU A 106 -1.16 18.32 1.59
CA GLU A 106 -1.40 18.32 0.14
C GLU A 106 -1.07 16.98 -0.54
N LYS A 107 -0.15 16.17 0.01
CA LYS A 107 0.14 14.82 -0.54
C LYS A 107 -0.94 13.78 -0.23
N LEU A 108 -1.82 14.03 0.74
CA LEU A 108 -2.95 13.16 1.09
C LEU A 108 -4.19 13.41 0.21
N ALA A 109 -4.18 14.47 -0.62
CA ALA A 109 -5.23 14.80 -1.59
C ALA A 109 -4.87 14.37 -3.03
N ALA A 110 -4.04 13.34 -3.21
CA ALA A 110 -3.50 12.97 -4.53
C ALA A 110 -4.49 12.20 -5.42
N ALA A 111 -5.60 11.69 -4.87
CA ALA A 111 -6.60 10.92 -5.60
C ALA A 111 -7.89 10.81 -4.77
N ASN A 112 -9.03 10.70 -5.46
CA ASN A 112 -10.26 10.17 -4.91
C ASN A 112 -10.23 8.63 -5.00
N ALA A 113 -10.95 7.95 -4.12
CA ALA A 113 -11.00 6.49 -4.09
C ALA A 113 -12.42 5.97 -3.82
N ASP A 114 -12.80 4.90 -4.54
CA ASP A 114 -13.95 4.04 -4.27
C ASP A 114 -13.50 2.57 -4.33
N VAL A 115 -13.29 1.97 -3.17
CA VAL A 115 -12.79 0.60 -3.05
C VAL A 115 -13.74 -0.25 -2.23
N GLN A 116 -14.28 -1.27 -2.87
CA GLN A 116 -15.08 -2.31 -2.22
C GLN A 116 -14.23 -3.56 -2.05
N PHE A 117 -14.28 -4.13 -0.85
CA PHE A 117 -13.55 -5.34 -0.50
C PHE A 117 -14.47 -6.34 0.19
N ARG A 118 -14.34 -7.63 -0.17
CA ARG A 118 -14.97 -8.75 0.52
C ARG A 118 -13.94 -9.82 0.88
N GLY A 119 -13.87 -10.16 2.16
CA GLY A 119 -12.99 -11.22 2.68
C GLY A 119 -13.79 -12.34 3.33
N GLU A 120 -13.53 -13.59 2.94
CA GLU A 120 -14.14 -14.77 3.60
C GLU A 120 -13.49 -15.07 4.94
N LYS A 121 -12.15 -15.01 5.02
CA LYS A 121 -11.36 -15.20 6.24
C LYS A 121 -10.24 -14.17 6.32
N ILE A 122 -10.31 -13.27 7.30
CA ILE A 122 -9.31 -12.24 7.56
C ILE A 122 -8.59 -12.56 8.86
N ILE A 123 -7.27 -12.66 8.82
CA ILE A 123 -6.43 -12.89 10.00
C ILE A 123 -5.78 -11.57 10.41
N SER A 124 -6.14 -11.07 11.59
CA SER A 124 -5.53 -9.90 12.22
C SER A 124 -5.06 -10.26 13.62
N ASN A 125 -3.76 -10.07 13.91
CA ASN A 125 -3.17 -10.40 15.22
C ASN A 125 -3.56 -11.79 15.76
N ASN A 126 -3.51 -12.80 14.88
CA ASN A 126 -3.92 -14.19 15.15
C ASN A 126 -5.41 -14.41 15.45
N THR A 127 -6.24 -13.39 15.33
CA THR A 127 -7.70 -13.48 15.47
C THR A 127 -8.33 -13.64 14.08
N PRO A 128 -9.06 -14.73 13.82
CA PRO A 128 -9.81 -14.89 12.59
C PRO A 128 -11.12 -14.10 12.64
N LEU A 129 -11.36 -13.31 11.59
CA LEU A 129 -12.63 -12.67 11.28
C LEU A 129 -13.17 -13.30 10.00
N THR A 130 -14.48 -13.54 9.94
CA THR A 130 -15.09 -14.24 8.80
C THR A 130 -16.17 -13.40 8.13
N ASN A 131 -16.30 -13.53 6.81
CA ASN A 131 -17.33 -12.89 5.99
C ASN A 131 -17.45 -11.38 6.20
N MET A 132 -16.33 -10.67 6.03
CA MET A 132 -16.28 -9.22 6.17
C MET A 132 -16.40 -8.52 4.82
N THR A 133 -17.06 -7.38 4.83
CA THR A 133 -17.10 -6.41 3.73
C THR A 133 -16.57 -5.07 4.22
N ALA A 134 -15.78 -4.38 3.40
CA ALA A 134 -15.26 -3.05 3.69
C ALA A 134 -15.41 -2.17 2.45
N HIS A 135 -15.82 -0.92 2.66
CA HIS A 135 -16.03 0.05 1.61
C HIS A 135 -15.25 1.31 2.01
N LEU A 136 -14.27 1.67 1.20
CA LEU A 136 -13.45 2.85 1.39
C LEU A 136 -13.84 3.89 0.34
N PHE A 137 -14.21 5.07 0.82
CA PHE A 137 -14.47 6.24 -0.01
C PHE A 137 -13.58 7.39 0.47
N HIS A 138 -12.92 8.07 -0.47
CA HIS A 138 -12.10 9.25 -0.22
C HIS A 138 -12.31 10.26 -1.36
N TYR A 139 -12.52 11.53 -1.03
CA TYR A 139 -12.81 12.63 -1.95
C TYR A 139 -12.10 13.91 -1.52
#